data_AF-A0A8T1T7Y6-F1
#
_entry.id   AF-A0A8T1T7Y6-F1
#
_cell.length_a   1.000
_cell.length_b   1.000
_cell.length_c   1.000
_cell.angle_alpha   90.00
_cell.angle_beta   90.00
_cell.angle_gamma   90.00
#
_symmetry.space_group_name_H-M   'P 1'
#
loop_
_entity.id
_entity.type
_entity.pdbx_description
1 polymer ?
#
loop_
_entity_poly.entity_id
_entity_poly.type
_entity_poly.pdbx_seq_one_letter_code
_entity_poly.pdbx_strand_id
1 'polypeptide(L)'
;MGGENMKALKASYSVAYLIAKSGAAEVIGETLVKPAAKVMVQVMIGDKASKAIDCVPLSNNTVHHRITDMAENVKQQLLSRVQKRRYYALQADESTDIVNLANILLF
;
A
#
# COMPACT_ATOMS: atom_id res chain seq x y z
N MET A 1 16.00 -21.60 -1.52
CA MET A 1 14.96 -21.01 -2.39
C MET A 1 13.99 -20.03 -1.69
N GLY A 2 13.98 -19.89 -0.36
CA GLY A 2 13.01 -18.99 0.33
C GLY A 2 13.38 -17.49 0.43
N GLY A 3 14.66 -17.13 0.30
CA GLY A 3 15.14 -15.76 0.56
C GLY A 3 14.77 -14.72 -0.51
N GLU A 4 14.75 -15.10 -1.78
CA GLU A 4 14.44 -14.18 -2.88
C GLU A 4 12.94 -13.85 -2.95
N ASN A 5 12.09 -14.83 -2.67
CA ASN A 5 10.64 -14.64 -2.66
C ASN A 5 10.20 -13.67 -1.55
N MET A 6 10.87 -13.71 -0.40
CA MET A 6 10.61 -12.78 0.72
C MET A 6 11.02 -11.34 0.41
N LYS A 7 12.14 -11.15 -0.32
CA LYS A 7 12.57 -9.82 -0.77
C LYS A 7 11.59 -9.23 -1.79
N ALA A 8 11.16 -10.02 -2.77
CA ALA A 8 10.17 -9.61 -3.76
C ALA A 8 8.82 -9.26 -3.12
N LEU A 9 8.37 -10.07 -2.16
CA LEU A 9 7.16 -9.81 -1.38
C LEU A 9 7.26 -8.50 -0.59
N LYS A 10 8.37 -8.28 0.12
CA LYS A 10 8.60 -7.04 0.87
C LYS A 10 8.64 -5.82 -0.04
N ALA A 11 9.27 -5.92 -1.21
CA ALA A 11 9.29 -4.87 -2.22
C ALA A 11 7.87 -4.56 -2.74
N SER A 12 7.06 -5.59 -3.00
CA SER A 12 5.66 -5.45 -3.44
C SER A 12 4.82 -4.66 -2.43
N TYR A 13 4.87 -5.02 -1.14
CA TYR A 13 4.18 -4.25 -0.09
C TYR A 13 4.70 -2.81 0.02
N SER A 14 6.02 -2.63 -0.06
CA SER A 14 6.62 -1.29 0.06
C SER A 14 6.18 -0.36 -1.07
N VAL A 15 6.14 -0.86 -2.31
CA VAL A 15 5.66 -0.09 -3.46
C VAL A 15 4.16 0.17 -3.37
N ALA A 16 3.35 -0.83 -3.00
CA ALA A 16 1.91 -0.66 -2.80
C ALA A 16 1.60 0.41 -1.74
N TYR A 17 2.38 0.44 -0.66
CA TYR A 17 2.28 1.48 0.37
C TYR A 17 2.60 2.88 -0.18
N LEU A 18 3.65 3.01 -0.99
CA LEU A 18 4.00 4.29 -1.62
C LEU A 18 2.91 4.79 -2.58
N ILE A 19 2.31 3.87 -3.36
CA ILE A 19 1.19 4.18 -4.25
C ILE A 19 0.01 4.71 -3.43
N ALA A 20 -0.45 3.97 -2.41
CA ALA A 20 -1.54 4.39 -1.55
C ALA A 20 -1.26 5.73 -0.86
N LYS A 21 -0.05 5.91 -0.33
CA LYS A 21 0.37 7.15 0.35
C LYS A 21 0.34 8.36 -0.57
N SER A 22 0.63 8.18 -1.86
CA SER A 22 0.60 9.25 -2.85
C SER A 22 -0.80 9.57 -3.38
N GLY A 23 -1.81 8.74 -3.07
CA GLY A 23 -3.15 8.85 -3.65
C GLY A 23 -3.21 8.50 -5.15
N ALA A 24 -2.17 7.86 -5.68
CA ALA A 24 -2.12 7.46 -7.09
C ALA A 24 -2.99 6.22 -7.37
N ALA A 25 -3.43 6.08 -8.62
CA ALA A 25 -4.18 4.92 -9.06
C ALA A 25 -3.33 3.64 -8.96
N GLU A 26 -3.94 2.55 -8.48
CA GLU A 26 -3.27 1.27 -8.24
C GLU A 26 -2.57 0.70 -9.49
N VAL A 27 -3.17 0.94 -10.66
CA VAL A 27 -2.68 0.52 -11.98
C VAL A 27 -1.27 1.04 -12.29
N ILE A 28 -0.84 2.13 -11.65
CA ILE A 28 0.49 2.73 -11.84
C ILE A 28 1.63 1.77 -11.48
N GLY A 29 1.38 0.82 -10.57
CA GLY A 29 2.34 -0.21 -10.18
C GLY A 29 2.80 -1.05 -11.38
N GLU A 30 1.83 -1.43 -12.22
CA GLU A 30 2.05 -2.28 -13.39
C GLU A 30 2.49 -1.48 -14.61
N THR A 31 1.87 -0.33 -14.85
CA THR A 31 2.07 0.44 -16.09
C THR A 31 3.31 1.33 -16.10
N LEU A 32 3.77 1.77 -14.92
CA LEU A 32 4.88 2.72 -14.83
C LEU A 32 5.96 2.29 -13.84
N VAL A 33 5.59 1.99 -12.59
CA VAL A 33 6.58 1.77 -11.52
C VAL A 33 7.47 0.57 -11.83
N LYS A 34 6.88 -0.57 -12.21
CA LYS A 34 7.66 -1.79 -12.53
C LYS A 34 8.54 -1.62 -13.78
N PRO A 35 8.04 -1.11 -14.93
CA PRO A 35 8.88 -0.82 -16.09
C PRO A 35 10.01 0.17 -15.79
N ALA A 36 9.72 1.27 -15.08
CA ALA A 36 10.71 2.29 -14.74
C ALA A 36 11.82 1.70 -13.85
N ALA A 37 11.47 0.96 -12.80
CA ALA A 37 12.43 0.29 -11.94
C ALA A 37 13.32 -0.68 -12.73
N LYS A 38 12.73 -1.44 -13.67
CA LYS A 38 13.47 -2.37 -14.52
C LYS A 38 14.48 -1.65 -15.41
N VAL A 39 14.08 -0.58 -16.09
CA VAL A 39 14.97 0.24 -16.94
C VAL A 39 16.10 0.83 -16.12
N MET A 40 15.81 1.42 -14.95
CA MET A 40 16.83 2.00 -14.09
C MET A 40 17.87 0.97 -13.65
N VAL A 41 17.43 -0.21 -13.17
CA VAL A 41 18.34 -1.28 -12.75
C VAL A 41 19.13 -1.83 -13.93
N GLN A 42 18.51 -1.95 -15.11
CA GLN A 42 19.17 -2.40 -16.32
C GLN A 42 20.31 -1.46 -16.73
N VAL A 43 20.07 -0.15 -16.76
CA VAL A 43 21.07 0.85 -17.16
C VAL A 43 22.16 1.03 -16.11
N MET A 44 21.80 1.01 -14.82
CA MET A 44 22.74 1.32 -13.72
C MET A 44 23.53 0.12 -13.21
N ILE A 45 22.97 -1.09 -13.30
CA ILE A 45 23.53 -2.30 -12.67
C ILE A 45 23.75 -3.40 -13.70
N GLY A 46 22.85 -3.54 -14.66
CA GLY A 46 22.95 -4.48 -15.78
C GLY A 46 21.79 -5.47 -15.89
N ASP A 47 21.73 -6.15 -17.03
CA ASP A 47 20.63 -7.03 -17.43
C ASP A 47 20.34 -8.19 -16.47
N LYS A 48 21.38 -8.73 -15.83
CA LYS A 48 21.21 -9.83 -14.87
C LYS A 48 20.43 -9.38 -13.64
N ALA A 49 20.70 -8.18 -13.14
CA ALA A 49 20.03 -7.61 -11.97
C ALA A 49 18.60 -7.16 -12.30
N SER A 50 18.34 -6.67 -13.51
CA SER A 50 17.02 -6.18 -13.91
C SER A 50 15.95 -7.28 -13.94
N LYS A 51 16.33 -8.53 -14.25
CA LYS A 51 15.43 -9.69 -14.20
C LYS A 51 14.83 -9.94 -12.81
N ALA A 52 15.52 -9.55 -11.74
CA ALA A 52 14.98 -9.68 -10.38
C ALA A 52 13.76 -8.78 -10.14
N ILE A 53 13.59 -7.69 -10.91
CA ILE A 53 12.44 -6.80 -10.83
C ILE A 53 11.18 -7.47 -11.37
N ASP A 54 11.31 -8.37 -12.36
CA ASP A 54 10.17 -9.10 -12.91
C ASP A 54 9.50 -9.99 -11.87
N CYS A 55 10.26 -10.47 -10.87
CA CYS A 55 9.77 -11.28 -9.76
C CYS A 55 8.91 -10.48 -8.75
N VAL A 56 8.94 -9.15 -8.77
CA VAL A 56 8.13 -8.33 -7.84
C VAL A 56 6.69 -8.26 -8.38
N PRO A 57 5.69 -8.79 -7.64
CA PRO A 57 4.31 -8.74 -8.11
C PRO A 57 3.74 -7.33 -7.86
N LEU A 58 3.44 -6.62 -8.94
CA LEU A 58 2.90 -5.25 -8.95
C LEU A 58 1.73 -5.10 -9.93
N SER A 59 1.06 -6.21 -10.29
CA SER A 59 -0.18 -6.11 -11.08
C SER A 59 -1.21 -5.28 -10.33
N ASN A 60 -2.14 -4.65 -11.05
CA ASN A 60 -3.20 -3.85 -10.43
C ASN A 60 -3.89 -4.58 -9.26
N ASN A 61 -4.28 -5.85 -9.48
CA ASN A 61 -4.92 -6.67 -8.45
C ASN A 61 -3.99 -6.95 -7.27
N THR A 62 -2.69 -7.16 -7.51
CA THR A 62 -1.74 -7.36 -6.39
C THR A 62 -1.63 -6.10 -5.57
N VAL A 63 -1.45 -4.94 -6.21
CA VAL A 63 -1.34 -3.65 -5.51
C VAL A 63 -2.60 -3.40 -4.69
N HIS A 64 -3.79 -3.59 -5.28
CA HIS A 64 -5.06 -3.53 -4.58
C HIS A 64 -5.10 -4.40 -3.33
N HIS A 65 -4.80 -5.71 -3.48
CA HIS A 65 -4.82 -6.65 -2.38
C HIS A 65 -3.84 -6.26 -1.26
N ARG A 66 -2.63 -5.79 -1.60
CA ARG A 66 -1.64 -5.37 -0.60
C ARG A 66 -2.09 -4.14 0.17
N ILE A 67 -2.73 -3.18 -0.50
CA ILE A 67 -3.28 -1.97 0.13
C ILE A 67 -4.41 -2.37 1.10
N THR A 68 -5.36 -3.18 0.64
CA THR A 68 -6.49 -3.65 1.46
C THR A 68 -6.01 -4.48 2.66
N ASP A 69 -5.04 -5.36 2.46
CA ASP A 69 -4.43 -6.16 3.54
C ASP A 69 -3.73 -5.28 4.59
N MET A 70 -2.96 -4.29 4.16
CA MET A 70 -2.34 -3.33 5.07
C MET A 70 -3.38 -2.51 5.85
N ALA A 71 -4.46 -2.06 5.18
CA ALA A 71 -5.55 -1.33 5.81
C ALA A 71 -6.27 -2.19 6.88
N GLU A 72 -6.58 -3.44 6.55
CA GLU A 72 -7.20 -4.36 7.50
C GLU A 72 -6.28 -4.66 8.69
N ASN A 73 -4.98 -4.84 8.46
CA ASN A 73 -4.02 -5.02 9.55
C ASN A 73 -3.98 -3.82 10.51
N VAL A 74 -3.99 -2.59 9.99
CA VAL A 74 -4.06 -1.37 10.82
C VAL A 74 -5.34 -1.34 11.66
N LYS A 75 -6.49 -1.65 11.03
CA LYS A 75 -7.78 -1.75 11.71
C LYS A 75 -7.76 -2.81 12.81
N GLN A 76 -7.25 -4.01 12.56
CA GLN A 76 -7.16 -5.08 13.55
C GLN A 76 -6.26 -4.69 14.73
N GLN A 77 -5.14 -4.01 14.47
CA GLN A 77 -4.28 -3.48 15.54
C GLN A 77 -5.01 -2.42 16.38
N LEU A 78 -5.77 -1.53 15.76
CA LEU A 78 -6.58 -0.53 16.46
C LEU A 78 -7.65 -1.20 17.32
N LEU A 79 -8.42 -2.13 16.77
CA LEU A 79 -9.44 -2.88 17.50
C LEU A 79 -8.85 -3.63 18.69
N SER A 80 -7.71 -4.30 18.50
CA SER A 80 -7.00 -4.98 19.60
C SER A 80 -6.60 -4.01 20.71
N ARG A 81 -6.18 -2.78 20.37
CA ARG A 81 -5.85 -1.75 21.37
C ARG A 81 -7.10 -1.27 22.10
N VAL A 82 -8.18 -0.94 21.38
CA VAL A 82 -9.43 -0.45 21.98
C VAL A 82 -10.04 -1.49 22.91
N GLN A 83 -10.14 -2.75 22.46
CA GLN A 83 -10.69 -3.85 23.26
C GLN A 83 -9.89 -4.14 24.54
N LYS A 84 -8.59 -3.86 24.56
CA LYS A 84 -7.72 -4.04 25.73
C LYS A 84 -7.83 -2.89 26.75
N ARG A 85 -8.49 -1.78 26.42
CA ARG A 85 -8.61 -0.62 27.32
C ARG A 85 -9.98 -0.60 27.97
N ARG A 86 -10.00 -0.29 29.27
CA ARG A 86 -11.23 -0.12 30.06
C ARG A 86 -11.99 1.16 29.70
N TYR A 87 -11.25 2.17 29.24
CA TYR A 87 -11.78 3.49 28.89
C TYR A 87 -11.12 3.93 27.59
N TYR A 88 -11.94 4.49 26.69
CA TYR A 88 -11.53 5.18 25.48
C TYR A 88 -12.54 6.29 25.21
N ALA A 89 -12.11 7.34 24.53
CA ALA A 89 -13.00 8.39 24.03
C ALA A 89 -12.90 8.40 22.50
N LEU A 90 -14.00 8.73 21.84
CA LEU A 90 -14.05 9.01 20.42
C LEU A 90 -14.65 10.40 20.28
N GLN A 91 -14.02 11.25 19.48
CA GLN A 91 -14.56 12.56 19.16
C GLN A 91 -15.24 12.49 17.79
N ALA A 92 -16.52 12.84 17.71
CA ALA A 92 -17.24 12.97 16.45
C ALA A 92 -17.36 14.46 16.08
N ASP A 93 -16.97 14.81 14.87
CA ASP A 93 -17.13 16.14 14.29
C ASP A 93 -17.99 16.04 13.03
N GLU A 94 -19.08 16.81 12.97
CA GLU A 94 -19.99 16.82 11.82
C GLU A 94 -19.80 18.13 11.05
N SER A 95 -19.59 18.01 9.74
CA SER A 95 -19.42 19.13 8.82
C SER A 95 -20.30 18.93 7.59
N THR A 96 -20.61 20.00 6.86
CA THR A 96 -21.30 19.91 5.56
C THR A 96 -20.33 20.20 4.42
N ASP A 97 -20.45 19.44 3.34
CA ASP A 97 -19.67 19.68 2.13
C ASP A 97 -20.30 20.76 1.22
N ILE A 98 -19.66 21.02 0.07
CA ILE A 98 -20.12 22.01 -0.90
C ILE A 98 -21.46 21.66 -1.57
N VAL A 99 -21.93 20.41 -1.45
CA VAL A 99 -23.25 19.96 -1.94
C VAL A 99 -24.25 19.77 -0.79
N ASN A 100 -23.95 20.31 0.39
CA ASN A 100 -24.79 20.28 1.60
C ASN A 100 -25.06 18.86 2.13
N LEU A 101 -24.12 17.93 1.89
CA LEU A 101 -24.12 16.61 2.50
C LEU A 101 -23.34 16.64 3.81
N ALA A 102 -23.94 16.05 4.85
CA ALA A 102 -23.28 15.91 6.15
C ALA A 102 -22.19 14.83 6.09
N ASN A 103 -21.00 15.18 6.57
CA ASN A 103 -19.83 14.32 6.73
C ASN A 103 -19.48 14.23 8.21
N ILE A 104 -19.32 13.00 8.72
CA ILE A 104 -18.90 12.73 10.10
C ILE A 104 -17.44 12.28 10.09
N LEU A 105 -16.60 12.98 10.86
CA LEU A 105 -15.22 12.61 11.15
C LEU A 105 -15.12 12.09 12.58
N LEU A 106 -14.43 10.95 12.77
CA LEU A 106 -14.16 10.37 14.08
C LEU A 106 -12.66 10.46 14.39
N PHE A 107 -12.29 11.01 15.55
CA PHE A 107 -10.92 11.10 16.06
C PHE A 107 -10.70 10.22 17.29
#